data_AF-A0A2P9F959-F1
#
_entry.id   AF-A0A2P9F959-F1
#
_cell.length_a   1.000
_cell.length_b   1.000
_cell.length_c   1.000
_cell.angle_alpha   90.00
_cell.angle_beta   90.00
_cell.angle_gamma   90.00
#
_symmetry.space_group_name_H-M   'P 1'
#
loop_
_entity.id
_entity.type
_entity.pdbx_description
1 polymer ?
#
loop_
_entity_poly.entity_id
_entity_poly.type
_entity_poly.pdbx_seq_one_letter_code
_entity_poly.pdbx_strand_id
1 'polypeptide(L)'
;MDKHGCISLLTVKPMGEIDYGSYIPPYQQIAAELIADIKSGALQPGRAIPSEPQLVQRYGVARATARRAVAYLRDQGYVFTIAHRGSYVSLDLADRGLLSEPPADASEADESSD
;
A
#
# COMPACT_ATOMS: atom_id res chain seq x y z
N MET A 1 33.86 30.51 11.10
CA MET A 1 34.05 29.47 10.09
C MET A 1 32.77 28.65 10.05
N ASP A 2 32.00 28.83 8.96
CA ASP A 2 30.99 27.92 8.36
C ASP A 2 29.96 27.29 9.33
N LYS A 3 28.77 27.87 9.60
CA LYS A 3 27.62 28.12 8.70
C LYS A 3 27.49 27.07 7.59
N HIS A 4 26.66 26.05 7.81
CA HIS A 4 25.59 25.64 6.91
C HIS A 4 24.66 24.65 7.62
N GLY A 5 23.51 25.14 8.06
CA GLY A 5 22.32 24.30 8.13
C GLY A 5 22.02 23.84 6.71
N CYS A 6 21.89 22.53 6.51
CA CYS A 6 21.49 21.96 5.23
C CYS A 6 20.42 20.91 5.48
N ILE A 7 19.20 21.44 5.58
CA ILE A 7 18.01 20.95 4.89
C ILE A 7 17.51 19.58 5.39
N SER A 8 16.52 19.65 6.30
CA SER A 8 15.40 18.72 6.27
C SER A 8 14.85 18.69 4.85
N LEU A 9 15.35 17.76 4.04
CA LEU A 9 14.67 17.39 2.82
C LEU A 9 13.36 16.78 3.29
N LEU A 10 12.28 17.51 3.02
CA LEU A 10 10.98 16.91 2.76
C LEU A 10 11.21 15.91 1.62
N THR A 11 11.68 14.70 1.98
CA THR A 11 11.81 13.59 1.07
C THR A 11 10.40 13.24 0.66
N VAL A 12 9.99 13.76 -0.50
CA VAL A 12 9.01 13.08 -1.32
C VAL A 12 9.59 11.69 -1.58
N LYS A 13 9.14 10.72 -0.76
CA LYS A 13 9.59 9.33 -0.79
C LYS A 13 9.34 8.79 -2.19
N PRO A 14 10.38 8.42 -2.97
CA PRO A 14 10.13 7.73 -4.22
C PRO A 14 9.39 6.43 -3.91
N MET A 15 8.26 6.27 -4.58
CA MET A 15 7.30 5.19 -4.40
C MET A 15 7.98 3.84 -4.64
N GLY A 16 8.42 3.16 -3.58
CA GLY A 16 9.15 1.88 -3.68
C GLY A 16 10.44 1.73 -2.85
N GLU A 17 10.96 2.76 -2.19
CA GLU A 17 12.22 2.62 -1.45
C GLU A 17 12.02 2.03 -0.04
N ILE A 18 12.81 1.00 0.27
CA ILE A 18 12.89 0.36 1.59
C ILE A 18 14.18 0.77 2.27
N ASP A 19 14.06 1.40 3.44
CA ASP A 19 15.20 1.81 4.24
C ASP A 19 15.67 0.66 5.13
N TYR A 20 16.77 0.00 4.74
CA TYR A 20 17.37 -1.08 5.52
C TYR A 20 18.17 -0.60 6.75
N GLY A 21 18.46 0.71 6.85
CA GLY A 21 19.09 1.32 8.03
C GLY A 21 18.08 1.70 9.12
N SER A 22 16.79 1.65 8.81
CA SER A 22 15.71 1.93 9.75
C SER A 22 15.57 0.84 10.83
N TYR A 23 15.08 1.24 12.01
CA TYR A 23 14.64 0.30 13.05
C TYR A 23 13.33 -0.44 12.67
N ILE A 24 12.60 0.06 11.68
CA ILE A 24 11.37 -0.57 11.18
C ILE A 24 11.75 -1.67 10.18
N PRO A 25 11.34 -2.94 10.40
CA PRO A 25 11.60 -4.01 9.46
C PRO A 25 11.05 -3.74 8.05
N PRO A 26 11.76 -4.15 6.97
CA PRO A 26 11.34 -3.98 5.58
C PRO A 26 9.88 -4.35 5.27
N TYR A 27 9.39 -5.47 5.81
CA TYR A 27 8.02 -5.92 5.55
C TYR A 27 6.98 -4.98 6.17
N GLN A 28 7.29 -4.32 7.30
CA GLN A 28 6.40 -3.34 7.92
C GLN A 28 6.41 -2.03 7.16
N GLN A 29 7.55 -1.64 6.56
CA GLN A 29 7.61 -0.47 5.69
C GLN A 29 6.74 -0.65 4.44
N ILE A 30 6.81 -1.82 3.78
CA ILE A 30 5.93 -2.16 2.65
C ILE A 30 4.47 -2.14 3.08
N ALA A 31 4.15 -2.76 4.22
CA ALA A 31 2.78 -2.80 4.71
C ALA A 31 2.25 -1.40 5.05
N ALA A 32 3.07 -0.54 5.65
CA ALA A 32 2.69 0.83 5.96
C ALA A 32 2.36 1.65 4.70
N GLU A 33 3.13 1.48 3.63
CA GLU A 33 2.86 2.12 2.34
C GLU A 33 1.54 1.62 1.74
N LEU A 34 1.32 0.30 1.72
CA LEU A 34 0.06 -0.26 1.24
C LEU A 34 -1.15 0.17 2.10
N ILE A 35 -0.98 0.31 3.42
CA ILE A 35 -2.03 0.84 4.30
C ILE A 35 -2.32 2.31 3.98
N ALA A 36 -1.30 3.11 3.69
CA ALA A 36 -1.49 4.51 3.29
C ALA A 36 -2.25 4.59 1.95
N ASP A 37 -1.92 3.73 0.98
CA ASP A 37 -2.63 3.63 -0.29
C ASP A 37 -4.11 3.22 -0.09
N ILE A 38 -4.37 2.29 0.82
CA ILE A 38 -5.74 1.87 1.17
C ILE A 38 -6.51 3.02 1.83
N LYS A 39 -5.90 3.68 2.83
CA LYS A 39 -6.54 4.77 3.59
C LYS A 39 -6.81 6.00 2.74
N SER A 40 -5.93 6.29 1.78
CA SER A 40 -6.10 7.41 0.83
C SER A 40 -7.11 7.11 -0.28
N GLY A 41 -7.58 5.85 -0.41
CA GLY A 41 -8.49 5.43 -1.47
C GLY A 41 -7.79 5.07 -2.79
N ALA A 42 -6.46 5.18 -2.88
CA ALA A 42 -5.70 4.71 -4.04
C ALA A 42 -5.88 3.20 -4.27
N LEU A 43 -6.01 2.43 -3.18
CA LEU A 43 -6.43 1.03 -3.20
C LEU A 43 -7.83 0.90 -2.61
N GLN A 44 -8.83 0.76 -3.48
CA GLN A 44 -10.22 0.65 -3.07
C GLN A 44 -10.55 -0.71 -2.43
N PRO A 45 -11.48 -0.76 -1.48
CA PRO A 45 -12.02 -2.02 -0.95
C PRO A 45 -12.45 -2.98 -2.05
N GLY A 46 -12.13 -4.27 -1.89
CA GLY A 46 -12.43 -5.31 -2.87
C GLY A 46 -11.49 -5.35 -4.08
N ARG A 47 -10.58 -4.37 -4.26
CA ARG A 47 -9.55 -4.44 -5.29
C ARG A 47 -8.39 -5.32 -4.86
N ALA A 48 -7.74 -5.94 -5.84
CA ALA A 48 -6.54 -6.74 -5.60
C ALA A 48 -5.37 -5.82 -5.23
N ILE A 49 -4.62 -6.20 -4.19
CA ILE A 49 -3.33 -5.57 -3.90
C ILE A 49 -2.26 -6.11 -4.86
N PRO A 50 -1.11 -5.41 -5.00
CA PRO A 50 0.01 -5.97 -5.74
C PRO A 50 0.39 -7.35 -5.20
N SER A 51 0.50 -8.31 -6.11
CA SER A 51 0.91 -9.68 -5.80
C SER A 51 2.34 -9.74 -5.26
N GLU A 52 2.69 -10.82 -4.55
CA GLU A 52 4.07 -11.02 -4.06
C GLU A 52 5.17 -10.74 -5.12
N PRO A 53 5.11 -11.27 -6.36
CA PRO A 53 6.12 -10.97 -7.36
C PRO A 53 6.13 -9.49 -7.79
N GLN A 54 4.97 -8.83 -7.83
CA GLN A 54 4.91 -7.39 -8.11
C GLN A 54 5.51 -6.57 -6.97
N LEU A 55 5.32 -6.98 -5.71
CA LEU A 55 5.97 -6.34 -4.56
C LEU A 55 7.49 -6.54 -4.59
N VAL A 56 7.96 -7.71 -4.98
CA VAL A 56 9.40 -7.97 -5.19
C VAL A 56 9.96 -7.02 -6.25
N GLN A 57 9.28 -6.88 -7.39
CA GLN A 57 9.72 -6.01 -8.47
C GLN A 57 9.66 -4.52 -8.09
N ARG A 58 8.60 -4.09 -7.41
CA ARG A 58 8.38 -2.69 -7.04
C ARG A 58 9.33 -2.20 -5.95
N TYR A 59 9.59 -3.05 -4.94
CA TYR A 59 10.38 -2.66 -3.76
C TYR A 59 11.80 -3.25 -3.75
N GLY A 60 12.17 -4.06 -4.73
CA GLY A 60 13.49 -4.72 -4.79
C GLY A 60 13.76 -5.68 -3.64
N VAL A 61 12.72 -6.23 -3.00
CA VAL A 61 12.85 -7.05 -1.79
C VAL A 61 12.86 -8.55 -2.08
N ALA A 62 13.37 -9.34 -1.13
CA ALA A 62 13.22 -10.79 -1.18
C ALA A 62 11.73 -11.20 -1.14
N ARG A 63 11.39 -12.29 -1.84
CA ARG A 63 10.01 -12.85 -1.86
C ARG A 63 9.47 -13.16 -0.47
N ALA A 64 10.32 -13.62 0.44
CA ALA A 64 9.93 -13.87 1.83
C ALA A 64 9.48 -12.58 2.56
N THR A 65 10.10 -11.44 2.25
CA THR A 65 9.74 -10.12 2.79
C THR A 65 8.41 -9.65 2.22
N ALA A 66 8.20 -9.76 0.90
CA ALA A 66 6.92 -9.46 0.26
C ALA A 66 5.78 -10.31 0.85
N ARG A 67 5.99 -11.62 0.97
CA ARG A 67 5.03 -12.53 1.61
C ARG A 67 4.72 -12.15 3.06
N ARG A 68 5.74 -11.76 3.84
CA ARG A 68 5.54 -11.28 5.23
C ARG A 68 4.75 -9.98 5.28
N ALA A 69 4.94 -9.06 4.33
CA ALA A 69 4.18 -7.83 4.26
C ALA A 69 2.70 -8.11 4.01
N VAL A 70 2.37 -9.00 3.06
CA VAL A 70 1.00 -9.43 2.78
C VAL A 70 0.38 -10.14 3.99
N ALA A 71 1.13 -11.03 4.64
CA ALA A 71 0.67 -11.70 5.86
C ALA A 71 0.36 -10.68 6.98
N TYR A 72 1.25 -9.70 7.18
CA TYR A 72 1.04 -8.64 8.16
C TYR A 72 -0.23 -7.83 7.88
N LEU A 73 -0.46 -7.43 6.61
CA LEU A 73 -1.70 -6.72 6.23
C LEU A 73 -2.95 -7.55 6.53
N ARG A 74 -2.89 -8.85 6.30
CA ARG A 74 -3.99 -9.77 6.57
C ARG A 74 -4.27 -9.90 8.07
N ASP A 75 -3.21 -10.05 8.87
CA ASP A 75 -3.31 -10.15 10.32
C ASP A 75 -3.87 -8.84 10.95
N GLN A 76 -3.60 -7.70 10.31
CA GLN A 76 -4.18 -6.40 10.69
C GLN A 76 -5.60 -6.17 10.14
N GLY A 77 -6.14 -7.08 9.32
CA GLY A 77 -7.48 -6.97 8.74
C GLY A 77 -7.63 -5.99 7.58
N TYR A 78 -6.52 -5.48 7.02
CA TYR A 78 -6.55 -4.59 5.86
C TYR A 78 -6.82 -5.34 4.54
N VAL A 79 -6.44 -6.62 4.47
CA VAL A 79 -6.63 -7.45 3.28
C VAL A 79 -7.13 -8.83 3.64
N PHE A 80 -7.78 -9.50 2.70
CA PHE A 80 -8.11 -10.92 2.75
C PHE A 80 -7.52 -11.64 1.54
N THR A 81 -7.18 -12.92 1.70
CA THR A 81 -6.59 -13.73 0.63
C THR A 81 -7.61 -14.73 0.12
N ILE A 82 -7.82 -14.76 -1.19
CA ILE A 82 -8.55 -15.83 -1.87
C ILE A 82 -7.52 -16.78 -2.47
N ALA A 83 -7.56 -18.05 -2.05
CA ALA A 83 -6.66 -19.08 -2.56
C ALA A 83 -6.67 -19.10 -4.10
N HIS A 84 -5.47 -19.16 -4.70
CA HIS A 84 -5.24 -19.16 -6.15
C HIS A 84 -5.71 -17.91 -6.93
N ARG A 85 -6.29 -16.89 -6.27
CA ARG A 85 -6.70 -15.63 -6.91
C ARG A 85 -5.90 -14.41 -6.48
N GLY A 86 -5.39 -14.40 -5.24
CA GLY A 86 -4.55 -13.32 -4.73
C GLY A 86 -5.08 -12.72 -3.43
N SER A 87 -4.61 -11.53 -3.10
CA SER A 87 -5.04 -10.79 -1.91
C SER A 87 -5.75 -9.51 -2.30
N TYR A 88 -6.79 -9.17 -1.55
CA TYR A 88 -7.74 -8.11 -1.86
C TYR A 88 -7.93 -7.22 -0.63
N VAL A 89 -8.14 -5.92 -0.84
CA VAL A 89 -8.43 -4.96 0.24
C VAL A 89 -9.75 -5.33 0.91
N SER A 90 -9.78 -5.34 2.23
CA SER A 90 -10.97 -5.72 3.02
C SER A 90 -12.13 -4.76 2.77
N LEU A 91 -13.32 -5.32 2.54
CA LEU A 91 -14.56 -4.58 2.30
C LEU A 91 -15.09 -3.89 3.57
N ASP A 92 -14.80 -4.47 4.73
CA ASP A 92 -15.21 -3.97 6.05
C ASP A 92 -14.46 -2.67 6.44
N LEU A 93 -13.46 -2.24 5.67
CA LEU A 93 -12.76 -0.97 5.93
C LEU A 93 -13.65 0.25 5.69
N ALA A 94 -14.59 0.17 4.75
CA ALA A 94 -15.55 1.24 4.47
C ALA A 94 -16.59 1.34 5.60
N ASP A 95 -17.14 0.21 6.03
CA ASP A 95 -18.14 0.13 7.10
C ASP A 95 -17.59 0.62 8.45
N ARG A 96 -16.28 0.47 8.67
CA ARG A 96 -15.58 0.93 9.88
C ARG A 96 -15.21 2.41 9.89
N GLY A 97 -15.54 3.17 8.84
CA GLY A 97 -15.21 4.60 8.73
C GLY A 97 -13.70 4.88 8.72
N LEU A 98 -12.89 3.89 8.32
CA LEU A 98 -11.43 3.99 8.28
C LEU A 98 -10.89 4.49 6.93
N LEU A 99 -11.78 4.69 5.96
CA LEU A 99 -11.51 5.35 4.69
C LEU A 99 -11.96 6.80 4.82
N SER A 100 -11.13 7.77 4.42
CA SER A 100 -11.64 9.10 4.10
C SER A 100 -12.66 8.95 2.98
N GLU A 101 -13.75 9.72 3.02
CA GLU A 101 -14.82 9.67 2.01
C GLU A 101 -14.22 9.56 0.60
N PRO A 102 -14.71 8.62 -0.23
CA PRO A 102 -14.19 8.46 -1.57
C PRO A 102 -14.32 9.79 -2.33
N PRO A 103 -13.32 10.20 -3.13
CA PRO A 103 -13.56 11.24 -4.13
C PRO A 103 -14.73 10.76 -4.99
N ALA A 104 -15.79 11.58 -5.06
CA ALA A 104 -17.10 11.25 -5.61
C ALA A 104 -17.12 11.01 -7.14
N ASP A 105 -15.95 10.82 -7.75
CA ASP A 105 -15.69 10.93 -9.19
C ASP A 105 -14.98 9.69 -9.78
N ALA A 106 -15.22 8.49 -9.22
CA ALA A 106 -14.95 7.23 -9.94
C ALA A 106 -16.15 6.73 -10.79
N SER A 107 -17.17 7.57 -10.97
CA SER A 107 -18.36 7.32 -11.79
C SER A 107 -18.23 7.94 -13.18
N GLU A 108 -17.16 7.66 -13.95
CA GLU A 108 -17.20 7.86 -15.41
C GLU A 108 -16.33 6.80 -16.10
N ALA A 109 -16.82 5.56 -16.10
CA ALA A 109 -16.49 4.63 -17.17
C ALA A 109 -17.76 4.46 -18.02
N ASP A 110 -17.94 5.43 -18.92
CA ASP A 110 -18.46 5.27 -20.27
C ASP A 110 -19.62 4.28 -20.43
N GLU A 111 -20.82 4.82 -20.21
CA GLU A 111 -22.05 4.30 -20.81
C GLU A 111 -22.18 4.91 -22.21
N SER A 112 -21.92 4.11 -23.24
CA SER A 112 -22.49 4.29 -24.59
C SER A 112 -22.53 2.90 -25.24
N SER A 113 -23.62 2.15 -25.11
CA SER A 113 -24.86 2.26 -25.89
C SER A 113 -24.70 1.76 -27.35
N ASP A 114 -25.55 0.77 -27.65
CA ASP A 114 -25.89 0.10 -28.92
C ASP A 114 -24.93 -0.97 -29.51
#